data_AF-A0A5J4WFY9-F1
#
_entry.id   AF-A0A5J4WFY9-F1
#
_cell.length_a   1.000
_cell.length_b   1.000
_cell.length_c   1.000
_cell.angle_alpha   90.00
_cell.angle_beta   90.00
_cell.angle_gamma   90.00
#
_symmetry.space_group_name_H-M   'P 1'
#
loop_
_entity.id
_entity.type
_entity.pdbx_description
1 polymer ?
#
loop_
_entity_poly.entity_id
_entity_poly.type
_entity_poly.pdbx_seq_one_letter_code
_entity_poly.pdbx_strand_id
1 'polypeptide(L)'
;MPDCFRKNVIEVLKFGVQDKDQYIVGQSAHVLAGLAECEDNHSDIVAEIIPNILRKYISGDQYLQIEQGMMLALNLLFYGTDEVKEKVIEGIPRERVLDFAEYEDNQHRIIYTAKQLYEWIQFFS
;
A
#
# COMPACT_ATOMS: atom_id res chain seq x y z
N MET A 1 5.27 17.98 1.20
CA MET A 1 4.26 18.70 0.39
C MET A 1 3.70 19.84 1.25
N PRO A 2 3.43 21.05 0.73
CA PRO A 2 2.85 22.12 1.54
C PRO A 2 1.48 21.72 2.11
N ASP A 3 1.25 22.02 3.39
CA ASP A 3 0.06 21.56 4.14
C ASP A 3 -1.27 21.95 3.49
N CYS A 4 -1.34 23.14 2.89
CA CYS A 4 -2.54 23.63 2.21
C CYS A 4 -2.97 22.79 1.00
N PHE A 5 -2.07 21.99 0.43
CA PHE A 5 -2.37 21.09 -0.69
C PHE A 5 -2.49 19.63 -0.27
N ARG A 6 -2.04 19.28 0.94
CA ARG A 6 -1.86 17.88 1.37
C ARG A 6 -3.12 17.05 1.19
N LYS A 7 -4.20 17.48 1.84
CA LYS A 7 -5.49 16.81 1.83
C LYS A 7 -6.05 16.68 0.40
N ASN A 8 -6.06 17.78 -0.36
CA ASN A 8 -6.61 17.79 -1.72
C ASN A 8 -5.84 16.85 -2.66
N VAL A 9 -4.51 16.82 -2.58
CA VAL A 9 -3.69 15.91 -3.39
C VAL A 9 -3.97 14.46 -3.02
N ILE A 10 -4.02 14.13 -1.73
CA ILE A 10 -4.33 12.78 -1.26
C ILE A 10 -5.74 12.37 -1.72
N GLU A 11 -6.74 13.25 -1.61
CA GLU A 11 -8.10 12.98 -2.10
C GLU A 11 -8.13 12.69 -3.60
N VAL A 12 -7.43 13.47 -4.44
CA VAL A 12 -7.36 13.22 -5.88
C VAL A 12 -6.71 11.87 -6.17
N LEU A 13 -5.62 11.53 -5.48
CA LEU A 13 -4.97 10.23 -5.64
C LEU A 13 -5.87 9.08 -5.20
N LYS A 14 -6.67 9.27 -4.15
CA LYS A 14 -7.69 8.32 -3.68
C LYS A 14 -8.82 8.08 -4.68
N PHE A 15 -9.15 9.06 -5.51
CA PHE A 15 -10.03 8.84 -6.66
C PHE A 15 -9.30 8.14 -7.80
N GLY A 16 -8.06 8.53 -8.10
CA GLY A 16 -7.25 7.92 -9.15
C GLY A 16 -7.00 6.43 -8.95
N VAL A 17 -6.84 5.97 -7.69
CA VAL A 17 -6.73 4.54 -7.36
C VAL A 17 -8.00 3.73 -7.63
N GLN A 18 -9.13 4.40 -7.85
CA GLN A 18 -10.42 3.79 -8.18
C GLN A 18 -10.78 3.97 -9.66
N ASP A 19 -9.91 4.57 -10.47
CA ASP A 19 -10.15 4.81 -11.89
C ASP A 19 -10.25 3.49 -12.69
N LYS A 20 -10.83 3.58 -13.89
CA LYS A 20 -10.90 2.47 -14.85
C LYS A 20 -9.60 2.34 -15.64
N ASP A 21 -8.90 3.46 -15.86
CA ASP A 21 -7.62 3.48 -16.54
C ASP A 21 -6.50 2.93 -15.64
N GLN A 22 -5.94 1.81 -16.05
CA GLN A 22 -4.91 1.10 -15.28
C GLN A 22 -3.62 1.91 -15.11
N TYR A 23 -3.32 2.82 -16.03
CA TYR A 23 -2.20 3.74 -15.90
C TYR A 23 -2.45 4.77 -14.79
N ILE A 24 -3.64 5.38 -14.76
CA ILE A 24 -4.02 6.32 -13.68
C ILE A 24 -3.99 5.63 -12.32
N VAL A 25 -4.54 4.41 -12.25
CA VAL A 25 -4.54 3.57 -11.05
C VAL A 25 -3.11 3.31 -10.57
N GLY A 26 -2.22 2.83 -11.44
CA GLY A 26 -0.82 2.53 -11.11
C GLY A 26 -0.05 3.76 -10.65
N GLN A 27 -0.17 4.88 -11.36
CA GLN A 27 0.51 6.13 -10.98
C GLN A 27 -0.01 6.70 -9.66
N SER A 28 -1.32 6.63 -9.42
CA SER A 28 -1.92 7.12 -8.18
C SER A 28 -1.49 6.28 -6.98
N ALA A 29 -1.47 4.96 -7.14
CA ALA A 29 -0.97 4.04 -6.12
C ALA A 29 0.51 4.28 -5.80
N HIS A 30 1.33 4.51 -6.83
CA HIS A 30 2.74 4.81 -6.69
C HIS A 30 3.00 6.08 -5.88
N VAL A 31 2.29 7.17 -6.21
CA VAL A 31 2.43 8.43 -5.48
C VAL A 31 1.92 8.29 -4.05
N LEU A 32 0.81 7.58 -3.81
CA LEU A 32 0.32 7.31 -2.44
C LEU A 32 1.35 6.54 -1.61
N ALA A 33 1.99 5.52 -2.18
CA ALA A 33 3.03 4.76 -1.50
C ALA A 33 4.19 5.67 -1.06
N GLY A 34 4.67 6.56 -1.94
CA GLY A 34 5.71 7.52 -1.59
C GLY A 34 5.26 8.55 -0.54
N LEU A 35 4.02 9.04 -0.61
CA LEU A 35 3.48 9.96 0.40
C LEU A 35 3.34 9.30 1.78
N ALA A 36 3.12 7.99 1.83
CA ALA A 36 3.04 7.22 3.07
C ALA A 36 4.37 7.10 3.83
N GLU A 37 5.50 7.54 3.27
CA GLU A 37 6.76 7.63 4.04
C GLU A 37 6.74 8.77 5.07
N CYS A 38 5.79 9.69 4.98
CA CYS A 38 5.64 10.82 5.89
C CYS A 38 4.40 10.63 6.78
N GLU A 39 4.63 10.51 8.10
CA GLU A 39 3.60 10.27 9.12
C GLU A 39 2.46 11.30 9.09
N ASP A 40 2.76 12.57 8.79
CA ASP A 40 1.78 13.65 8.68
C ASP A 40 0.70 13.42 7.60
N ASN A 41 0.97 12.52 6.64
CA ASN A 41 0.02 12.16 5.60
C ASN A 41 -0.87 10.97 6.00
N HIS A 42 -0.54 10.23 7.05
CA HIS A 42 -1.15 8.93 7.33
C HIS A 42 -2.63 9.01 7.68
N SER A 43 -3.05 9.98 8.49
CA SER A 43 -4.46 10.15 8.84
C SER A 43 -5.32 10.43 7.61
N ASP A 44 -4.81 11.27 6.69
CA ASP A 44 -5.45 11.58 5.42
C ASP A 44 -5.42 10.39 4.45
N ILE A 45 -4.36 9.58 4.46
CA ILE A 45 -4.24 8.36 3.65
C ILE A 45 -5.19 7.29 4.21
N VAL A 46 -5.02 6.84 5.45
CA VAL A 46 -5.63 5.65 6.09
C VAL A 46 -7.11 5.78 6.41
N ALA A 47 -7.74 6.93 6.15
CA ALA A 47 -9.20 7.06 6.22
C ALA A 47 -9.94 5.95 5.43
N GLU A 48 -11.21 5.70 5.74
CA GLU A 48 -12.08 4.52 5.50
C GLU A 48 -11.84 3.62 4.26
N ILE A 49 -11.22 4.12 3.20
CA ILE A 49 -11.04 3.41 1.93
C ILE A 49 -9.76 2.57 1.84
N ILE A 50 -8.72 2.82 2.66
CA ILE A 50 -7.40 2.19 2.46
C ILE A 50 -7.41 0.67 2.63
N PRO A 51 -8.05 0.07 3.66
CA PRO A 51 -8.09 -1.38 3.77
C PRO A 51 -8.71 -2.05 2.52
N ASN A 52 -9.73 -1.43 1.93
CA ASN A 52 -10.36 -1.92 0.70
C ASN A 52 -9.44 -1.77 -0.52
N ILE A 53 -8.69 -0.67 -0.61
CA ILE A 53 -7.72 -0.43 -1.70
C ILE A 53 -6.57 -1.44 -1.63
N LEU A 54 -5.97 -1.64 -0.43
CA LEU A 54 -4.91 -2.62 -0.23
C LEU A 54 -5.35 -4.02 -0.65
N ARG A 55 -6.54 -4.43 -0.20
CA ARG A 55 -7.13 -5.71 -0.59
C ARG A 55 -7.31 -5.82 -2.10
N LYS A 56 -7.94 -4.82 -2.73
CA LYS A 56 -8.17 -4.81 -4.18
C LYS A 56 -6.87 -4.95 -4.97
N TYR A 57 -5.82 -4.23 -4.56
CA TYR A 57 -4.58 -4.15 -5.33
C TYR A 57 -3.69 -5.35 -5.16
N ILE A 58 -3.48 -5.78 -3.93
CA ILE A 58 -2.60 -6.90 -3.65
C ILE A 58 -3.24 -8.20 -4.18
N SER A 59 -4.56 -8.33 -4.10
CA SER A 59 -5.30 -9.46 -4.71
C SER A 59 -5.45 -9.38 -6.23
N GLY A 60 -4.98 -8.33 -6.89
CA GLY A 60 -5.09 -8.17 -8.34
C GLY A 60 -4.10 -9.03 -9.14
N ASP A 61 -4.15 -8.85 -10.46
CA ASP A 61 -3.29 -9.55 -11.43
C ASP A 61 -2.25 -8.63 -12.10
N GLN A 62 -2.38 -7.31 -11.88
CA GLN A 62 -1.49 -6.31 -12.47
C GLN A 62 -0.26 -6.13 -11.57
N TYR A 63 0.89 -6.66 -12.00
CA TYR A 63 2.16 -6.63 -11.24
C TYR A 63 2.47 -5.26 -10.63
N LEU A 64 2.34 -4.18 -11.40
CA LEU A 64 2.61 -2.83 -10.90
C LEU A 64 1.69 -2.46 -9.74
N GLN A 65 0.39 -2.78 -9.82
CA GLN A 65 -0.58 -2.46 -8.76
C GLN A 65 -0.33 -3.29 -7.51
N ILE A 66 -0.02 -4.57 -7.67
CA ILE A 66 0.32 -5.46 -6.57
C ILE A 66 1.56 -4.92 -5.84
N GLU A 67 2.62 -4.59 -6.59
CA GLU A 67 3.85 -4.02 -6.03
C GLU A 67 3.59 -2.70 -5.28
N GLN A 68 2.86 -1.76 -5.89
CA GLN A 68 2.54 -0.48 -5.22
C GLN A 68 1.64 -0.68 -4.00
N GLY A 69 0.69 -1.61 -4.05
CA GLY A 69 -0.16 -1.96 -2.91
C GLY A 69 0.66 -2.50 -1.74
N MET A 70 1.62 -3.39 -2.02
CA MET A 70 2.51 -3.92 -0.98
C MET A 70 3.47 -2.86 -0.42
N MET A 71 4.01 -1.96 -1.27
CA MET A 71 4.83 -0.85 -0.79
C MET A 71 4.06 0.16 0.05
N LEU A 72 2.82 0.49 -0.34
CA LEU A 72 1.95 1.34 0.47
C LEU A 72 1.71 0.71 1.85
N ALA A 73 1.40 -0.59 1.90
CA ALA A 73 1.23 -1.31 3.16
C ALA A 73 2.52 -1.26 4.00
N LEU A 74 3.69 -1.55 3.41
CA LEU A 74 4.98 -1.49 4.10
C LEU A 74 5.26 -0.11 4.69
N ASN A 75 5.08 0.96 3.92
CA ASN A 75 5.36 2.32 4.38
C ASN A 75 4.43 2.71 5.53
N LEU A 76 3.15 2.36 5.45
CA LEU A 76 2.20 2.60 6.53
C LEU A 76 2.48 1.74 7.77
N LEU A 77 2.96 0.51 7.61
CA LEU A 77 3.37 -0.31 8.75
C LEU A 77 4.66 0.19 9.40
N PHE A 78 5.62 0.65 8.60
CA PHE A 78 6.93 1.09 9.07
C PHE A 78 6.85 2.42 9.82
N TYR A 79 6.17 3.41 9.23
CA TYR A 79 6.10 4.77 9.76
C TYR A 79 4.82 5.04 10.57
N GLY A 80 3.82 4.17 10.50
CA GLY A 80 2.50 4.43 11.07
C GLY A 80 2.44 4.29 12.59
N THR A 81 1.44 4.97 13.15
CA THR A 81 1.01 4.75 14.54
C THR A 81 0.40 3.35 14.70
N ASP A 82 0.22 2.90 15.94
CA ASP A 82 -0.36 1.57 16.20
C ASP A 82 -1.78 1.43 15.64
N GLU A 83 -2.59 2.50 15.70
CA GLU A 83 -3.92 2.53 15.09
C GLU A 83 -3.86 2.37 13.56
N VAL A 84 -2.89 3.01 12.91
CA VAL A 84 -2.68 2.88 11.46
C VAL A 84 -2.25 1.46 11.11
N LYS A 85 -1.31 0.88 11.88
CA LYS A 85 -0.82 -0.48 11.67
C LYS A 85 -1.94 -1.52 11.76
N GLU A 86 -2.79 -1.42 12.78
CA GLU A 86 -3.94 -2.33 12.96
C GLU A 86 -4.85 -2.32 11.73
N LYS A 87 -5.27 -1.13 11.27
CA LYS A 87 -6.13 -0.97 10.08
C LYS A 87 -5.47 -1.49 8.81
N VAL A 88 -4.16 -1.29 8.66
CA VAL A 88 -3.41 -1.76 7.49
C VAL A 88 -3.34 -3.29 7.48
N ILE A 89 -3.09 -3.92 8.63
CA ILE A 89 -3.02 -5.38 8.75
C ILE A 89 -4.34 -6.04 8.37
N GLU A 90 -5.49 -5.47 8.77
CA GLU A 90 -6.82 -5.95 8.38
C GLU A 90 -7.07 -5.87 6.86
N GLY A 91 -6.43 -4.91 6.19
CA GLY A 91 -6.55 -4.68 4.75
C GLY A 91 -5.69 -5.60 3.88
N ILE A 92 -4.64 -6.21 4.44
CA ILE A 92 -3.68 -7.00 3.65
C ILE A 92 -4.23 -8.42 3.37
N PRO A 93 -4.31 -8.84 2.09
CA PRO A 93 -4.63 -10.23 1.75
C PRO A 93 -3.39 -11.12 1.98
N ARG A 94 -3.25 -11.63 3.21
CA ARG A 94 -2.05 -12.34 3.69
C ARG A 94 -1.62 -13.51 2.81
N GLU A 95 -2.57 -14.34 2.36
CA GLU A 95 -2.29 -15.50 1.49
C GLU A 95 -1.60 -15.06 0.19
N ARG A 96 -2.09 -13.97 -0.40
CA ARG A 96 -1.52 -13.44 -1.64
C ARG A 96 -0.11 -12.89 -1.45
N VAL A 97 0.17 -12.26 -0.30
CA VAL A 97 1.53 -11.81 0.03
C VAL A 97 2.44 -13.01 0.24
N LEU A 98 1.97 -14.06 0.90
CA LEU A 98 2.71 -15.32 1.09
C LEU A 98 3.06 -15.97 -0.25
N ASP A 99 2.11 -16.06 -1.19
CA ASP A 99 2.36 -16.62 -2.54
C ASP A 99 3.57 -15.96 -3.21
N PHE A 100 3.67 -14.63 -3.14
CA PHE A 100 4.82 -13.90 -3.69
C PHE A 100 6.09 -14.07 -2.86
N ALA A 101 5.96 -14.18 -1.54
CA ALA A 101 7.10 -14.33 -0.64
C ALA A 101 7.76 -15.71 -0.74
N GLU A 102 7.06 -16.75 -1.19
CA GLU A 102 7.61 -18.10 -1.36
C GLU A 102 8.49 -18.26 -2.60
N TYR A 103 8.45 -17.33 -3.56
CA TYR A 103 9.34 -17.40 -4.72
C TYR A 103 10.81 -17.22 -4.31
N GLU A 104 11.69 -18.10 -4.83
CA GLU A 104 13.13 -18.05 -4.55
C GLU A 104 13.85 -16.87 -5.21
N ASP A 105 13.27 -16.30 -6.27
CA ASP A 105 13.89 -15.24 -7.06
C ASP A 105 13.77 -13.85 -6.40
N ASN A 106 14.84 -13.45 -5.70
CA ASN A 106 14.92 -12.13 -5.07
C ASN A 106 15.26 -10.98 -6.04
N GLN A 107 15.48 -11.23 -7.33
CA GLN A 107 15.85 -10.17 -8.28
C GLN A 107 14.66 -9.30 -8.67
N HIS A 108 13.43 -9.81 -8.52
CA HIS A 108 12.23 -9.05 -8.79
C HIS A 108 11.79 -8.26 -7.57
N ARG A 109 11.67 -6.94 -7.73
CA ARG A 109 11.26 -6.01 -6.68
C ARG A 109 9.98 -6.45 -5.96
N ILE A 110 9.01 -6.97 -6.70
CA ILE A 110 7.74 -7.47 -6.13
C ILE A 110 7.94 -8.63 -5.13
N ILE A 111 8.88 -9.56 -5.40
CA ILE A 111 9.17 -10.69 -4.51
C ILE A 111 9.88 -10.18 -3.25
N TYR A 112 10.85 -9.28 -3.42
CA TYR A 112 11.52 -8.64 -2.29
C TYR A 112 10.53 -7.88 -1.40
N THR A 113 9.66 -7.05 -2.00
CA THR A 113 8.60 -6.32 -1.28
C THR A 113 7.65 -7.27 -0.55
N ALA A 114 7.24 -8.38 -1.18
CA ALA A 114 6.36 -9.36 -0.56
C ALA A 114 7.01 -10.05 0.65
N LYS A 115 8.29 -10.43 0.56
CA LYS A 115 9.05 -11.03 1.67
C LYS A 115 9.11 -10.09 2.87
N GLN A 116 9.50 -8.83 2.63
CA GLN A 116 9.52 -7.82 3.67
C GLN A 116 8.13 -7.63 4.29
N LEU A 117 7.08 -7.52 3.46
CA LEU A 117 5.73 -7.32 3.97
C LEU A 117 5.25 -8.52 4.79
N TYR A 118 5.58 -9.74 4.36
CA TYR A 118 5.25 -10.95 5.09
C TYR A 118 5.90 -11.00 6.48
N GLU A 119 7.18 -10.65 6.59
CA GLU A 119 7.88 -10.57 7.88
C GLU A 119 7.20 -9.58 8.83
N TRP A 120 6.80 -8.40 8.32
CA TRP A 120 6.09 -7.39 9.10
C TRP A 120 4.72 -7.90 9.56
N ILE A 121 3.95 -8.57 8.69
CA ILE A 121 2.68 -9.17 9.06
C ILE A 121 2.87 -10.15 10.22
N GLN A 122 3.89 -11.01 10.19
CA GLN A 122 4.16 -11.98 11.26
C GLN A 122 4.54 -11.29 12.58
N PHE A 123 5.30 -10.20 12.52
CA PHE A 123 5.72 -9.46 13.72
C PHE A 123 4.54 -8.81 14.47
N PHE A 124 3.52 -8.35 13.76
CA PHE A 124 2.34 -7.69 14.34
C PHE A 124 1.12 -8.63 14.54
N SER A 125 1.27 -9.94 14.29
CA SER A 125 0.21 -10.94 14.45
C SER A 125 0.19 -11.60 15.84
#